data_AF-A0A453EEB8-F1
#
_entry.id   AF-A0A453EEB8-F1
#
_cell.length_a   1.000
_cell.length_b   1.000
_cell.length_c   1.000
_cell.angle_alpha   90.00
_cell.angle_beta   90.00
_cell.angle_gamma   90.00
#
_symmetry.space_group_name_H-M   'P 1'
#
loop_
_entity.id
_entity.type
_entity.pdbx_description
1 polymer ?
#
loop_
_entity_poly.entity_id
_entity_poly.type
_entity_poly.pdbx_seq_one_letter_code
_entity_poly.pdbx_strand_id
1 'polypeptide(L)'
;WPGLHTWRRAPPSDLRSWGPNGPCAPNTDKAGPPEAAAGVGHGSSLAEMGALVLSTADPLAKAHLTHAAFSRWAAGGLPVGLARAPDHPARPEKPLAVTQKEVPTHKAMGVPLNAYMLHNLAHVELNAIDLAWDTVVRFSPLRDTLGDGFFADFARVADDESRHFRWYSQRLAELGFR
;
A
#
# COMPACT_ATOMS: atom_id res chain seq x y z
N TRP A 1 -9.21 -13.86 -16.26
CA TRP A 1 -10.43 -13.45 -15.52
C TRP A 1 -11.21 -12.42 -16.37
N PRO A 2 -12.52 -12.59 -16.60
CA PRO A 2 -13.30 -11.70 -17.47
C PRO A 2 -13.29 -10.22 -17.04
N GLY A 3 -13.14 -9.95 -15.75
CA GLY A 3 -13.09 -8.58 -15.22
C GLY A 3 -11.74 -7.87 -15.36
N LEU A 4 -10.70 -8.53 -15.90
CA LEU A 4 -9.33 -8.00 -15.93
C LEU A 4 -9.24 -6.65 -16.64
N HIS A 5 -9.88 -6.52 -17.79
CA HIS A 5 -9.86 -5.26 -18.56
C HIS A 5 -10.63 -4.14 -17.87
N THR A 6 -11.74 -4.49 -17.20
CA THR A 6 -12.52 -3.52 -16.42
C THR A 6 -11.74 -3.06 -15.21
N TRP A 7 -11.09 -3.99 -14.49
CA TRP A 7 -10.18 -3.67 -13.41
C TRP A 7 -9.07 -2.76 -13.91
N ARG A 8 -8.28 -3.13 -14.93
CA ARG A 8 -7.19 -2.29 -15.47
C ARG A 8 -7.59 -0.86 -15.82
N ARG A 9 -8.79 -0.66 -16.39
CA ARG A 9 -9.28 0.66 -16.82
C ARG A 9 -9.97 1.47 -15.73
N ALA A 10 -10.33 0.88 -14.59
CA ALA A 10 -11.01 1.61 -13.54
C ALA A 10 -10.06 2.68 -12.97
N PRO A 11 -10.55 3.89 -12.65
CA PRO A 11 -9.71 4.92 -12.04
C PRO A 11 -9.20 4.46 -10.66
N PRO A 12 -8.14 5.10 -10.12
CA PRO A 12 -7.77 4.95 -8.72
C PRO A 12 -8.99 5.17 -7.83
N SER A 13 -9.16 4.32 -6.82
CA SER A 13 -10.31 4.42 -5.92
C SER A 13 -9.97 5.29 -4.72
N ASP A 14 -10.82 6.29 -4.47
CA ASP A 14 -10.75 7.15 -3.28
C ASP A 14 -11.51 6.59 -2.08
N LEU A 15 -12.14 5.40 -2.20
CA LEU A 15 -12.88 4.74 -1.13
C LEU A 15 -11.95 4.20 -0.04
N ARG A 16 -11.19 5.07 0.63
CA ARG A 16 -10.08 4.71 1.52
C ARG A 16 -10.41 4.75 3.00
N SER A 17 -11.67 5.07 3.33
CA SER A 17 -12.20 4.98 4.68
C SER A 17 -13.38 4.02 4.70
N TRP A 18 -13.70 3.46 5.86
CA TRP A 18 -14.88 2.66 6.08
C TRP A 18 -15.93 3.47 6.85
N GLY A 19 -17.06 3.74 6.22
CA GLY A 19 -18.19 4.45 6.81
C GLY A 19 -19.23 3.50 7.44
N PRO A 20 -20.35 4.04 7.94
CA PRO A 20 -21.40 3.25 8.61
C PRO A 20 -21.97 2.11 7.75
N ASN A 21 -22.01 2.29 6.42
CA ASN A 21 -22.63 1.37 5.48
C ASN A 21 -21.63 0.72 4.50
N GLY A 22 -20.32 0.88 4.71
CA GLY A 22 -19.27 0.35 3.83
C GLY A 22 -18.21 1.38 3.43
N PRO A 23 -17.34 1.05 2.45
CA PRO A 23 -16.28 1.94 2.00
C PRO A 23 -16.81 3.30 1.53
N CYS A 24 -16.16 4.37 1.96
CA CYS A 24 -16.49 5.73 1.57
C CYS A 24 -15.23 6.53 1.22
N ALA A 25 -15.42 7.54 0.38
CA ALA A 25 -14.41 8.56 0.15
C ALA A 25 -14.23 9.41 1.42
N PRO A 26 -13.02 9.90 1.70
CA PRO A 26 -12.81 10.84 2.79
C PRO A 26 -13.72 12.06 2.62
N ASN A 27 -14.36 12.49 3.70
CA ASN A 27 -15.28 13.63 3.67
C ASN A 27 -14.46 14.92 3.46
N THR A 28 -14.57 15.54 2.28
CA THR A 28 -13.81 16.75 1.89
C THR A 28 -14.03 17.94 2.83
N ASP A 29 -15.14 17.94 3.58
CA ASP A 29 -15.51 19.03 4.50
C ASP A 29 -14.86 18.90 5.89
N LYS A 30 -14.34 17.71 6.24
CA LYS A 30 -13.57 17.45 7.49
C LYS A 30 -12.12 17.12 7.22
N ALA A 31 -11.72 17.00 5.96
CA ALA A 31 -10.33 17.01 5.59
C ALA A 31 -9.78 18.38 6.03
N GLY A 32 -8.80 18.37 6.94
CA GLY A 32 -7.86 19.48 6.99
C GLY A 32 -7.29 19.74 5.59
N PRO A 33 -6.54 20.85 5.40
CA PRO A 33 -5.92 21.13 4.09
C PRO A 33 -5.33 19.83 3.54
N PRO A 34 -5.57 19.51 2.24
CA PRO A 34 -5.22 18.21 1.65
C PRO A 34 -3.87 17.88 2.19
N GLU A 35 -3.77 16.82 3.00
CA GLU A 35 -2.57 16.53 3.80
C GLU A 35 -1.42 16.61 2.82
N ALA A 36 -0.71 17.73 2.92
CA ALA A 36 -0.10 18.30 1.74
C ALA A 36 0.91 17.28 1.23
N ALA A 37 1.19 17.36 -0.06
CA ALA A 37 2.35 16.77 -0.69
C ALA A 37 3.70 17.28 -0.08
N ALA A 38 3.75 17.57 1.21
CA ALA A 38 4.89 17.87 2.03
C ALA A 38 5.64 16.57 2.34
N GLY A 39 6.38 16.11 1.31
CA GLY A 39 7.30 14.99 1.43
C GLY A 39 7.01 13.80 0.51
N VAL A 40 6.12 13.94 -0.48
CA VAL A 40 6.06 12.94 -1.56
C VAL A 40 7.41 12.98 -2.25
N GLY A 41 8.24 11.96 -2.02
CA GLY A 41 9.51 11.84 -2.72
C GLY A 41 9.25 11.99 -4.22
N HIS A 42 9.94 12.93 -4.85
CA HIS A 42 9.69 13.29 -6.25
C HIS A 42 10.31 12.23 -7.17
N GLY A 43 9.75 11.02 -7.20
CA GLY A 43 10.10 10.03 -8.21
C GLY A 43 9.67 10.54 -9.60
N SER A 44 10.52 10.42 -10.60
CA SER A 44 10.22 10.75 -11.99
C SER A 44 9.67 9.55 -12.78
N SER A 45 9.61 8.37 -12.16
CA SER A 45 9.12 7.11 -12.73
C SER A 45 8.43 6.20 -11.70
N LEU A 46 7.70 5.19 -12.16
CA LEU A 46 7.11 4.16 -11.29
C LEU A 46 8.17 3.43 -10.45
N ALA A 47 9.32 3.09 -11.03
CA ALA A 47 10.39 2.41 -10.32
C ALA A 47 10.96 3.29 -9.20
N GLU A 48 11.17 4.58 -9.42
CA GLU A 48 11.65 5.50 -8.37
C GLU A 48 10.59 5.70 -7.28
N MET A 49 9.31 5.85 -7.65
CA MET A 49 8.22 5.89 -6.68
C MET A 49 8.17 4.59 -5.85
N GLY A 50 8.30 3.43 -6.49
CA GLY A 50 8.36 2.14 -5.81
C GLY A 50 9.53 2.04 -4.84
N ALA A 51 10.71 2.52 -5.21
CA ALA A 51 11.86 2.54 -4.32
C ALA A 51 11.63 3.44 -3.09
N LEU A 52 10.94 4.57 -3.26
CA LEU A 52 10.54 5.46 -2.16
C LEU A 52 9.51 4.78 -1.25
N VAL A 53 8.50 4.10 -1.80
CA VAL A 53 7.52 3.32 -1.03
C VAL A 53 8.22 2.23 -0.21
N LEU A 54 9.10 1.45 -0.84
CA LEU A 54 9.85 0.39 -0.17
C LEU A 54 10.79 0.93 0.91
N SER A 55 11.27 2.17 0.78
CA SER A 55 12.12 2.83 1.78
C SER A 55 11.34 3.50 2.91
N THR A 56 10.00 3.56 2.82
CA THR A 56 9.15 4.18 3.85
C THR A 56 8.84 3.17 4.96
N ALA A 57 9.29 3.45 6.18
CA ALA A 57 9.11 2.54 7.31
C ALA A 57 7.68 2.54 7.87
N ASP A 58 7.08 3.72 8.03
CA ASP A 58 5.73 3.85 8.60
C ASP A 58 4.66 3.24 7.68
N PRO A 59 3.84 2.28 8.16
CA PRO A 59 2.85 1.60 7.34
C PRO A 59 1.78 2.51 6.73
N LEU A 60 1.31 3.53 7.47
CA LEU A 60 0.29 4.45 6.97
C LEU A 60 0.86 5.39 5.91
N ALA A 61 2.05 5.96 6.17
CA ALA A 61 2.77 6.77 5.19
C ALA A 61 3.08 5.95 3.93
N LYS A 62 3.47 4.68 4.07
CA LYS A 62 3.70 3.76 2.94
C LYS A 62 2.42 3.57 2.11
N ALA A 63 1.28 3.35 2.76
CA ALA A 63 -0.01 3.21 2.08
C ALA A 63 -0.43 4.50 1.37
N HIS A 64 -0.21 5.68 1.99
CA HIS A 64 -0.47 6.98 1.38
C HIS A 64 0.44 7.22 0.16
N LEU A 65 1.73 6.96 0.28
CA LEU A 65 2.68 7.13 -0.81
C LEU A 65 2.40 6.17 -1.98
N THR A 66 1.99 4.93 -1.69
CA THR A 66 1.54 3.96 -2.68
C THR A 66 0.39 4.51 -3.51
N HIS A 67 -0.63 5.05 -2.85
CA HIS A 67 -1.76 5.64 -3.55
C HIS A 67 -1.37 6.85 -4.40
N ALA A 68 -0.56 7.75 -3.85
CA ALA A 68 -0.09 8.91 -4.58
C ALA A 68 0.71 8.51 -5.84
N ALA A 69 1.57 7.50 -5.73
CA ALA A 69 2.35 6.96 -6.83
C ALA A 69 1.45 6.38 -7.93
N PHE A 70 0.51 5.51 -7.57
CA PHE A 70 -0.40 4.91 -8.55
C PHE A 70 -1.32 5.95 -9.20
N SER A 71 -1.84 6.91 -8.43
CA SER A 71 -2.71 7.97 -8.95
C SER A 71 -1.98 8.86 -9.96
N ARG A 72 -0.72 9.21 -9.68
CA ARG A 72 0.12 9.98 -10.61
C ARG A 72 0.44 9.21 -11.89
N TRP A 73 0.68 7.90 -11.78
CA TRP A 73 0.84 7.04 -12.96
C TRP A 73 -0.45 6.94 -13.77
N ALA A 74 -1.59 6.70 -13.12
CA ALA A 74 -2.90 6.56 -13.77
C ALA A 74 -3.36 7.85 -14.47
N ALA A 75 -2.91 9.02 -14.00
CA ALA A 75 -3.09 10.30 -14.67
C ALA A 75 -2.21 10.48 -15.94
N GLY A 76 -1.48 9.45 -16.36
CA GLY A 76 -0.66 9.43 -17.57
C GLY A 76 0.75 10.02 -17.39
N GLY A 77 1.19 10.27 -16.16
CA GLY A 77 2.34 11.14 -15.87
C GLY A 77 3.66 10.45 -15.55
N LEU A 78 3.73 9.11 -15.48
CA LEU A 78 4.96 8.39 -15.09
C LEU A 78 5.33 7.28 -16.07
N PRO A 79 6.56 7.28 -16.63
CA PRO A 79 7.11 6.09 -17.27
C PRO A 79 7.43 5.01 -16.22
N VAL A 80 7.66 3.77 -16.66
CA VAL A 80 8.14 2.70 -15.75
C VAL A 80 9.49 3.09 -15.13
N GLY A 81 10.42 3.59 -15.95
CA GLY A 81 11.76 4.04 -15.55
C GLY A 81 12.62 2.94 -14.94
N LEU A 82 13.66 3.33 -14.22
CA LEU A 82 14.61 2.43 -13.56
C LEU A 82 14.94 2.99 -12.18
N ALA A 83 15.05 2.10 -11.20
CA ALA A 83 15.55 2.43 -9.87
C ALA A 83 16.17 1.19 -9.23
N ARG A 84 16.95 1.42 -8.17
CA ARG A 84 17.49 0.33 -7.35
C ARG A 84 16.51 0.02 -6.22
N ALA A 85 16.05 -1.22 -6.15
CA ALA A 85 15.29 -1.69 -5.00
C ALA A 85 16.19 -1.74 -3.76
N PRO A 86 15.69 -1.36 -2.57
CA PRO A 86 16.39 -1.68 -1.33
C PRO A 86 16.51 -3.21 -1.17
N ASP A 87 17.43 -3.64 -0.32
CA ASP A 87 17.63 -5.08 -0.06
C ASP A 87 16.38 -5.71 0.57
N HIS A 88 15.73 -4.95 1.46
CA HIS A 88 14.45 -5.29 2.07
C HIS A 88 13.56 -4.05 2.21
N PRO A 89 12.23 -4.21 2.16
CA PRO A 89 11.32 -3.10 2.44
C PRO A 89 11.49 -2.62 3.90
N ALA A 90 11.53 -1.30 4.09
CA ALA A 90 11.65 -0.68 5.39
C ALA A 90 10.47 -1.05 6.30
N ARG A 91 10.77 -1.14 7.59
CA ARG A 91 9.84 -1.42 8.69
C ARG A 91 10.15 -0.45 9.84
N PRO A 92 9.18 -0.10 10.69
CA PRO A 92 9.47 0.64 11.91
C PRO A 92 10.36 -0.18 12.86
N GLU A 93 11.02 0.48 13.80
CA GLU A 93 11.85 -0.21 14.81
C GLU A 93 11.06 -1.20 15.67
N LYS A 94 9.75 -0.97 15.83
CA LYS A 94 8.83 -1.81 16.59
C LYS A 94 7.50 -1.99 15.84
N PRO A 95 6.84 -3.15 15.98
CA PRO A 95 7.31 -4.35 16.68
C PRO A 95 8.50 -5.01 15.98
N LEU A 96 9.29 -5.80 16.72
CA LEU A 96 10.40 -6.55 16.14
C LEU A 96 9.85 -7.59 15.16
N ALA A 97 10.48 -7.70 13.99
CA ALA A 97 10.19 -8.75 13.03
C ALA A 97 10.63 -10.10 13.61
N VAL A 98 9.68 -11.03 13.72
CA VAL A 98 9.89 -12.37 14.26
C VAL A 98 9.41 -13.42 13.27
N THR A 99 9.84 -14.67 13.46
CA THR A 99 9.35 -15.78 12.64
C THR A 99 7.90 -16.13 12.99
N GLN A 100 7.19 -16.82 12.10
CA GLN A 100 5.79 -17.22 12.32
C GLN A 100 5.59 -18.02 13.63
N LYS A 101 6.59 -18.80 14.06
CA LYS A 101 6.52 -19.59 15.31
C LYS A 101 6.63 -18.73 16.56
N GLU A 102 7.22 -17.55 16.44
CA GLU A 102 7.45 -16.60 17.53
C GLU A 102 6.32 -15.57 17.64
N VAL A 103 5.41 -15.52 16.66
CA VAL A 103 4.21 -14.67 16.72
C VAL A 103 3.33 -15.12 17.89
N PRO A 104 3.11 -14.27 18.91
CA PRO A 104 2.29 -14.63 20.06
C PRO A 104 0.82 -14.82 19.67
N THR A 105 0.12 -15.71 20.38
CA THR A 105 -1.33 -15.88 20.18
C THR A 105 -2.11 -14.71 20.78
N HIS A 106 -3.33 -14.45 20.29
CA HIS A 106 -4.23 -13.43 20.86
C HIS A 106 -4.41 -13.53 22.39
N LYS A 107 -4.54 -14.75 22.93
CA LYS A 107 -4.64 -15.04 24.38
C LYS A 107 -3.38 -14.63 25.13
N ALA A 108 -2.20 -14.93 24.57
CA ALA A 108 -0.92 -14.54 25.16
C ALA A 108 -0.71 -13.02 25.15
N MET A 109 -1.25 -12.33 24.15
CA MET A 109 -1.22 -10.86 24.06
C MET A 109 -2.33 -10.17 24.87
N GLY A 110 -3.30 -10.92 25.39
CA GLY A 110 -4.45 -10.34 26.09
C GLY A 110 -5.39 -9.53 25.18
N VAL A 111 -5.40 -9.78 23.87
CA VAL A 111 -6.22 -9.04 22.90
C VAL A 111 -7.42 -9.87 22.41
N PRO A 112 -8.57 -9.22 22.11
CA PRO A 112 -9.71 -9.88 21.49
C PRO A 112 -9.34 -10.55 20.15
N LEU A 113 -9.96 -11.69 19.86
CA LEU A 113 -9.66 -12.49 18.67
C LEU A 113 -9.89 -11.70 17.37
N ASN A 114 -10.95 -10.90 17.30
CA ASN A 114 -11.25 -10.05 16.14
C ASN A 114 -10.15 -8.99 15.90
N ALA A 115 -9.64 -8.34 16.95
CA ALA A 115 -8.55 -7.38 16.83
C ALA A 115 -7.26 -8.06 16.34
N TYR A 116 -6.95 -9.23 16.89
CA TYR A 116 -5.81 -10.04 16.44
C TYR A 116 -5.91 -10.43 14.95
N MET A 117 -7.09 -10.89 14.51
CA MET A 117 -7.31 -11.24 13.10
C MET A 117 -7.18 -10.02 12.18
N LEU A 118 -7.77 -8.88 12.55
CA LEU A 118 -7.66 -7.64 11.78
C LEU A 118 -6.22 -7.16 11.67
N HIS A 119 -5.44 -7.27 12.75
CA HIS A 119 -4.02 -6.94 12.75
C HIS A 119 -3.24 -7.86 11.80
N ASN A 120 -3.48 -9.17 11.83
CA ASN A 120 -2.85 -10.10 10.89
C ASN A 120 -3.22 -9.79 9.44
N LEU A 121 -4.48 -9.45 9.15
CA LEU A 121 -4.89 -9.05 7.81
C LEU A 121 -4.16 -7.77 7.38
N ALA A 122 -4.09 -6.75 8.24
CA ALA A 122 -3.31 -5.55 7.95
C ALA A 122 -1.83 -5.87 7.63
N HIS A 123 -1.22 -6.80 8.36
CA HIS A 123 0.14 -7.26 8.05
C HIS A 123 0.25 -7.96 6.69
N VAL A 124 -0.74 -8.77 6.30
CA VAL A 124 -0.80 -9.40 4.98
C VAL A 124 -0.89 -8.34 3.89
N GLU A 125 -1.77 -7.35 4.04
CA GLU A 125 -1.91 -6.27 3.06
C GLU A 125 -0.63 -5.43 2.94
N LEU A 126 0.01 -5.11 4.07
CA LEU A 126 1.28 -4.37 4.07
C LEU A 126 2.39 -5.13 3.32
N ASN A 127 2.49 -6.44 3.53
CA ASN A 127 3.44 -7.27 2.79
C ASN A 127 3.09 -7.37 1.30
N ALA A 128 1.81 -7.34 0.94
CA ALA A 128 1.38 -7.36 -0.46
C ALA A 128 1.71 -6.04 -1.18
N ILE A 129 1.57 -4.89 -0.50
CA ILE A 129 2.07 -3.59 -1.00
C ILE A 129 3.56 -3.69 -1.31
N ASP A 130 4.35 -4.21 -0.37
CA ASP A 130 5.80 -4.34 -0.54
C ASP A 130 6.17 -5.28 -1.67
N LEU A 131 5.54 -6.45 -1.76
CA LEU A 131 5.83 -7.42 -2.83
C LEU A 131 5.51 -6.84 -4.21
N ALA A 132 4.39 -6.13 -4.32
CA ALA A 132 3.98 -5.51 -5.57
C ALA A 132 4.97 -4.42 -6.01
N TRP A 133 5.38 -3.53 -5.10
CA TRP A 133 6.39 -2.51 -5.43
C TRP A 133 7.77 -3.10 -5.66
N ASP A 134 8.20 -4.11 -4.90
CA ASP A 134 9.47 -4.81 -5.14
C ASP A 134 9.51 -5.39 -6.55
N THR A 135 8.38 -5.98 -6.99
CA THR A 135 8.25 -6.49 -8.37
C THR A 135 8.40 -5.36 -9.40
N VAL A 136 7.73 -4.22 -9.19
CA VAL A 136 7.85 -3.07 -10.09
C VAL A 136 9.30 -2.59 -10.21
N VAL A 137 9.99 -2.42 -9.09
CA VAL A 137 11.34 -1.86 -9.07
C VAL A 137 12.36 -2.88 -9.60
N ARG A 138 12.35 -4.09 -9.05
CA ARG A 138 13.37 -5.12 -9.29
C ARG A 138 13.35 -5.65 -10.72
N PHE A 139 12.17 -5.70 -11.34
CA PHE A 139 12.04 -6.14 -12.73
C PHE A 139 11.99 -4.99 -13.74
N SER A 140 12.09 -3.73 -13.30
CA SER A 140 12.10 -2.58 -14.22
C SER A 140 13.17 -2.66 -15.33
N PRO A 141 14.38 -3.25 -15.13
CA PRO A 141 15.33 -3.44 -16.22
C PRO A 141 14.85 -4.39 -17.34
N LEU A 142 13.83 -5.23 -17.07
CA LEU A 142 13.25 -6.17 -18.04
C LEU A 142 12.01 -5.59 -18.74
N ARG A 143 11.79 -4.27 -18.65
CA ARG A 143 10.62 -3.59 -19.21
C ARG A 143 10.34 -3.96 -20.67
N ASP A 144 11.38 -3.97 -21.51
CA ASP A 144 11.21 -4.21 -22.94
C ASP A 144 10.75 -5.65 -23.25
N THR A 145 10.96 -6.59 -22.32
CA THR A 145 10.48 -7.97 -22.43
C THR A 145 9.09 -8.16 -21.81
N LEU A 146 8.83 -7.54 -20.65
CA LEU A 146 7.60 -7.74 -19.88
C LEU A 146 6.45 -6.81 -20.31
N GLY A 147 6.79 -5.66 -20.92
CA GLY A 147 5.87 -4.61 -21.33
C GLY A 147 5.32 -3.77 -20.17
N ASP A 148 4.87 -2.55 -20.48
CA ASP A 148 4.38 -1.59 -19.48
C ASP A 148 3.17 -2.12 -18.68
N GLY A 149 2.34 -2.97 -19.29
CA GLY A 149 1.16 -3.57 -18.66
C GLY A 149 1.50 -4.44 -17.45
N PHE A 150 2.67 -5.10 -17.44
CA PHE A 150 3.13 -5.89 -16.30
C PHE A 150 3.32 -4.99 -15.06
N PHE A 151 4.04 -3.88 -15.22
CA PHE A 151 4.33 -2.94 -14.13
C PHE A 151 3.07 -2.19 -13.69
N ALA A 152 2.22 -1.82 -14.65
CA ALA A 152 0.93 -1.20 -14.40
C ALA A 152 0.04 -2.05 -13.48
N ASP A 153 -0.04 -3.37 -13.75
CA ASP A 153 -0.83 -4.29 -12.96
C ASP A 153 -0.30 -4.41 -11.53
N PHE A 154 1.02 -4.55 -11.34
CA PHE A 154 1.59 -4.62 -9.99
C PHE A 154 1.44 -3.30 -9.22
N ALA A 155 1.64 -2.15 -9.87
CA ALA A 155 1.40 -0.84 -9.24
C ALA A 155 -0.07 -0.69 -8.82
N ARG A 156 -1.01 -1.23 -9.60
CA ARG A 156 -2.43 -1.25 -9.27
C ARG A 156 -2.76 -2.18 -8.11
N VAL A 157 -2.18 -3.39 -8.10
CA VAL A 157 -2.30 -4.31 -6.96
C VAL A 157 -1.84 -3.60 -5.68
N ALA A 158 -0.69 -2.93 -5.72
CA ALA A 158 -0.21 -2.17 -4.57
C ALA A 158 -1.22 -1.11 -4.10
N ASP A 159 -1.87 -0.38 -5.02
CA ASP A 159 -2.93 0.59 -4.67
C ASP A 159 -4.15 -0.07 -4.03
N ASP A 160 -4.59 -1.23 -4.54
CA ASP A 160 -5.70 -2.00 -3.97
C ASP A 160 -5.37 -2.47 -2.53
N GLU A 161 -4.19 -3.05 -2.30
CA GLU A 161 -3.81 -3.52 -0.97
C GLU A 161 -3.53 -2.35 0.01
N SER A 162 -3.05 -1.20 -0.49
CA SER A 162 -2.94 0.01 0.33
C SER A 162 -4.28 0.49 0.87
N ARG A 163 -5.36 0.28 0.10
CA ARG A 163 -6.72 0.61 0.51
C ARG A 163 -7.24 -0.39 1.54
N HIS A 164 -7.04 -1.69 1.30
CA HIS A 164 -7.42 -2.75 2.26
C HIS A 164 -6.70 -2.56 3.60
N PHE A 165 -5.39 -2.32 3.57
CA PHE A 165 -4.59 -2.00 4.75
C PHE A 165 -5.20 -0.85 5.57
N ARG A 166 -5.60 0.23 4.89
CA ARG A 166 -6.21 1.39 5.55
C ARG A 166 -7.55 1.06 6.20
N TRP A 167 -8.40 0.24 5.58
CA TRP A 167 -9.66 -0.19 6.18
C TRP A 167 -9.43 -1.01 7.46
N TYR A 168 -8.48 -1.94 7.45
CA TYR A 168 -8.14 -2.72 8.64
C TYR A 168 -7.53 -1.84 9.73
N SER A 169 -6.61 -0.93 9.37
CA SER A 169 -5.99 0.01 10.31
C SER A 169 -7.00 0.95 10.96
N GLN A 170 -7.93 1.49 10.19
CA GLN A 170 -9.04 2.29 10.72
C GLN A 170 -9.86 1.47 11.72
N ARG A 171 -10.23 0.23 11.36
CA ARG A 171 -11.07 -0.60 12.22
C ARG A 171 -10.36 -1.00 13.52
N LEU A 172 -9.06 -1.25 13.48
CA LEU A 172 -8.24 -1.48 14.68
C LEU A 172 -8.25 -0.24 15.59
N ALA A 173 -8.07 0.95 15.02
CA ALA A 173 -8.11 2.20 15.79
C ALA A 173 -9.47 2.43 16.47
N GLU A 174 -10.58 2.15 15.76
CA GLU A 174 -11.94 2.21 16.34
C GLU A 174 -12.16 1.22 17.49
N LEU A 175 -11.47 0.09 17.48
CA LEU A 175 -11.48 -0.90 18.55
C LEU A 175 -10.50 -0.57 19.69
N GLY A 176 -9.71 0.50 19.57
CA GLY A 176 -8.74 0.94 20.57
C GLY A 176 -7.34 0.34 20.42
N PHE A 177 -7.00 -0.23 19.27
CA PHE A 177 -5.70 -0.83 18.97
C PHE A 177 -4.91 0.02 17.96
N ARG A 178 -3.57 -0.03 18.02
CA ARG A 178 -2.64 0.59 17.06
C ARG A 178 -1.58 -0.40 16.64
#